data_AF-A0A356PDY2-F1
#
_entry.id   AF-A0A356PDY2-F1
#
_cell.length_a   1.000
_cell.length_b   1.000
_cell.length_c   1.000
_cell.angle_alpha   90.00
_cell.angle_beta   90.00
_cell.angle_gamma   90.00
#
_symmetry.space_group_name_H-M   'P 1'
#
loop_
_entity.id
_entity.type
_entity.pdbx_description
1 polymer ?
#
loop_
_entity_poly.entity_id
_entity_poly.type
_entity_poly.pdbx_seq_one_letter_code
_entity_poly.pdbx_strand_id
1 'polypeptide(L)'
;MFDSMGEVLGITADLKTCFPLQYRQILSIAYFLILEDRNPLSRFPKWDRTHMHPFGKNISSQRSSELFSSIPEEGKEHFFRLLKEVQYCVPN
;
A
#
# COMPACT_ATOMS: atom_id res chain seq x y z
N MET A 1 -8.03 -15.36 5.15
CA MET A 1 -7.55 -14.50 6.25
C MET A 1 -7.28 -13.11 5.67
N PHE A 2 -8.38 -12.40 5.41
CA PHE A 2 -8.55 -10.98 5.06
C PHE A 2 -10.05 -10.88 4.76
N ASP A 3 -10.87 -11.01 5.81
CA ASP A 3 -12.34 -11.04 5.69
C ASP A 3 -12.94 -9.70 5.22
N SER A 4 -12.11 -8.66 5.06
CA SER A 4 -12.47 -7.35 4.55
C SER A 4 -12.11 -7.18 3.06
N MET A 5 -12.48 -8.12 2.17
CA MET A 5 -12.22 -7.94 0.73
C MET A 5 -12.74 -6.59 0.21
N GLY A 6 -13.88 -6.11 0.69
CA GLY A 6 -14.40 -4.78 0.33
C GLY A 6 -13.52 -3.62 0.79
N GLU A 7 -12.91 -3.72 1.97
CA GLU A 7 -12.03 -2.68 2.53
C GLU A 7 -10.67 -2.67 1.81
N VAL A 8 -10.10 -3.84 1.56
CA VAL A 8 -8.88 -3.99 0.75
C VAL A 8 -9.12 -3.55 -0.69
N LEU A 9 -10.28 -3.87 -1.27
CA LEU A 9 -10.67 -3.41 -2.61
C LEU A 9 -10.90 -1.91 -2.65
N GLY A 10 -11.50 -1.30 -1.63
CA GLY A 10 -11.69 0.14 -1.49
C GLY A 10 -10.35 0.88 -1.42
N ILE A 11 -9.48 0.48 -0.50
CA ILE A 11 -8.13 1.04 -0.37
C ILE A 11 -7.33 0.86 -1.67
N THR A 12 -7.46 -0.29 -2.34
CA THR A 12 -6.81 -0.54 -3.63
C THR A 12 -7.33 0.38 -4.72
N ALA A 13 -8.64 0.62 -4.78
CA ALA A 13 -9.25 1.53 -5.74
C ALA A 13 -8.79 2.98 -5.50
N ASP A 14 -8.80 3.43 -4.25
CA ASP A 14 -8.37 4.77 -3.87
C ASP A 14 -6.89 5.00 -4.17
N LEU A 15 -6.02 4.04 -3.80
CA LEU A 15 -4.60 4.10 -4.14
C LEU A 15 -4.38 4.12 -5.65
N LYS A 16 -5.18 3.37 -6.42
CA LYS A 16 -5.08 3.36 -7.88
C LYS A 16 -5.52 4.69 -8.49
N THR A 17 -6.50 5.36 -7.89
CA THR A 17 -6.96 6.70 -8.31
C THR A 17 -5.89 7.75 -8.03
N CYS A 18 -5.27 7.74 -6.85
CA CYS A 18 -4.27 8.75 -6.46
C CYS A 18 -2.86 8.46 -7.02
N PHE A 19 -2.49 7.18 -7.14
CA PHE A 19 -1.14 6.74 -7.48
C PHE A 19 -1.15 5.61 -8.53
N PRO A 20 -1.69 5.84 -9.75
CA PRO A 20 -1.97 4.78 -10.73
C PRO A 20 -0.75 3.96 -11.17
N LEU A 21 0.45 4.56 -11.10
CA LEU A 21 1.71 3.88 -11.46
C LEU A 21 2.34 3.14 -10.28
N GLN A 22 2.06 3.57 -9.05
CA GLN A 22 2.80 3.20 -7.84
C GLN A 22 1.96 2.38 -6.85
N TYR A 23 0.63 2.32 -7.02
CA TYR A 23 -0.31 1.68 -6.09
C TYR A 23 0.07 0.24 -5.74
N ARG A 24 0.58 -0.54 -6.70
CA ARG A 24 1.02 -1.93 -6.46
C ARG A 24 2.24 -2.01 -5.53
N GLN A 25 3.17 -1.07 -5.67
CA GLN A 25 4.35 -0.99 -4.81
C GLN A 25 3.94 -0.58 -3.40
N ILE A 26 3.09 0.44 -3.28
CA ILE A 26 2.55 0.91 -2.00
C ILE A 26 1.80 -0.22 -1.28
N LEU A 27 0.91 -0.94 -1.99
CA LEU A 27 0.19 -2.09 -1.42
C LEU A 27 1.13 -3.21 -0.96
N SER A 28 2.17 -3.50 -1.74
CA SER A 28 3.14 -4.53 -1.37
C SER A 28 3.91 -4.17 -0.11
N ILE A 29 4.29 -2.90 0.03
CA ILE A 29 4.93 -2.39 1.25
C ILE A 29 3.97 -2.44 2.43
N ALA A 30 2.70 -2.04 2.24
CA ALA A 30 1.70 -2.12 3.30
C ALA A 30 1.51 -3.58 3.77
N TYR A 31 1.44 -4.54 2.84
CA TYR A 31 1.31 -5.96 3.17
C TYR A 31 2.52 -6.46 3.97
N PHE A 32 3.73 -6.08 3.55
CA PHE A 32 4.94 -6.37 4.30
C PHE A 32 4.88 -5.78 5.71
N LEU A 33 4.55 -4.50 5.86
CA LEU A 33 4.51 -3.83 7.17
C LEU A 33 3.45 -4.43 8.09
N ILE A 34 2.28 -4.83 7.58
CA ILE A 34 1.22 -5.46 8.39
C ILE A 34 1.66 -6.84 8.89
N LEU A 35 2.33 -7.64 8.04
CA LEU A 35 2.72 -9.01 8.39
C LEU A 35 4.01 -9.08 9.22
N GLU A 36 4.92 -8.14 9.00
CA GLU A 36 6.28 -8.18 9.54
C GLU A 36 6.56 -7.04 10.53
N ASP A 37 5.53 -6.30 10.98
CA ASP A 37 5.37 -5.12 11.90
C ASP A 37 6.60 -4.52 12.63
N ARG A 38 7.64 -5.31 12.93
CA ARG A 38 8.89 -4.86 13.56
C ARG A 38 10.15 -5.00 12.69
N ASN A 39 10.02 -5.44 11.44
CA ASN A 39 11.15 -5.62 10.54
C ASN A 39 11.37 -4.39 9.65
N PRO A 40 12.62 -3.94 9.48
CA PRO A 40 12.92 -2.84 8.58
C PRO A 40 12.63 -3.23 7.12
N LEU A 41 12.27 -2.25 6.29
CA LEU A 41 12.06 -2.44 4.84
C LEU A 41 13.27 -3.04 4.12
N SER A 42 14.47 -2.94 4.68
CA SER A 42 15.65 -3.65 4.17
C SER A 42 15.49 -5.18 4.15
N ARG A 43 14.52 -5.74 4.89
CA ARG A 43 14.16 -7.17 4.86
C ARG A 43 13.12 -7.52 3.79
N PHE A 44 12.54 -6.53 3.11
CA PHE A 44 11.60 -6.75 2.01
C PHE A 44 12.14 -7.74 0.95
N PRO A 45 13.41 -7.69 0.50
CA PRO A 45 13.94 -8.66 -0.47
C PRO A 45 13.89 -10.13 -0.01
N LYS A 46 13.91 -10.38 1.30
CA LYS A 46 13.74 -11.71 1.85
C LYS A 46 12.26 -12.12 1.85
N TRP A 47 11.39 -11.18 2.21
CA TRP A 47 9.95 -11.38 2.23
C TRP A 47 9.38 -11.62 0.82
N ASP A 48 9.80 -10.84 -0.18
CA ASP A 48 9.47 -10.98 -1.62
C ASP A 48 9.67 -12.41 -2.15
N ARG A 49 10.72 -13.11 -1.69
CA ARG A 49 11.01 -14.49 -2.12
C ARG A 49 10.08 -15.54 -1.51
N THR A 50 9.38 -15.20 -0.44
CA THR A 50 8.59 -16.14 0.37
C THR A 50 7.10 -15.86 0.33
N HIS A 51 6.69 -14.70 -0.20
CA HIS A 51 5.30 -14.25 -0.21
C HIS A 51 4.91 -13.72 -1.59
N MET A 52 3.66 -14.00 -2.00
CA MET A 52 3.06 -13.35 -3.16
C MET A 52 2.51 -11.99 -2.74
N HIS A 53 2.79 -10.94 -3.52
CA HIS A 53 2.33 -9.59 -3.22
C HIS A 53 2.00 -8.80 -4.50
N PRO A 54 1.20 -7.71 -4.42
CA PRO A 54 0.60 -7.06 -5.60
C PRO A 54 1.56 -6.52 -6.67
N PHE A 55 2.79 -6.14 -6.29
CA PHE A 55 3.83 -5.68 -7.20
C PHE A 55 4.60 -6.83 -7.87
N GLY A 56 4.70 -7.98 -7.19
CA GLY A 56 5.34 -9.20 -7.71
C GLY A 56 6.83 -9.06 -8.05
N LYS A 57 7.50 -8.04 -7.52
CA LYS A 57 8.93 -7.78 -7.70
C LYS A 57 9.53 -7.23 -6.42
N ASN A 58 10.80 -7.53 -6.20
CA ASN A 58 11.54 -6.98 -5.08
C ASN A 58 11.55 -5.44 -5.09
N ILE A 59 11.30 -4.84 -3.92
CA ILE A 59 11.46 -3.43 -3.63
C ILE A 59 12.68 -3.27 -2.70
N SER A 60 13.83 -2.89 -3.27
CA SER A 60 15.03 -2.65 -2.48
C SER A 60 14.90 -1.38 -1.63
N SER A 61 15.76 -1.23 -0.61
CA SER A 61 15.79 -0.01 0.21
C SER A 61 15.92 1.27 -0.63
N GLN A 62 16.71 1.23 -1.71
CA GLN A 62 16.87 2.35 -2.63
C GLN A 62 15.55 2.66 -3.36
N ARG A 63 14.88 1.63 -3.90
CA ARG A 63 13.60 1.79 -4.59
C ARG A 63 12.48 2.23 -3.65
N SER A 64 12.49 1.79 -2.40
CA SER A 64 11.54 2.28 -1.40
C SER A 64 11.77 3.77 -1.10
N SER A 65 13.02 4.21 -0.98
CA SER A 65 13.32 5.64 -0.79
C SER A 65 12.85 6.47 -1.98
N GLU A 66 13.15 6.04 -3.21
CA GLU A 66 12.67 6.69 -4.44
C GLU A 66 11.15 6.76 -4.49
N LEU A 67 10.46 5.67 -4.12
CA LEU A 67 9.00 5.61 -4.07
C LEU A 67 8.43 6.61 -3.07
N PHE A 68 8.96 6.67 -1.84
CA PHE A 68 8.45 7.60 -0.84
C PHE A 68 8.73 9.06 -1.22
N SER A 69 9.88 9.32 -1.85
CA SER A 69 10.20 10.64 -2.41
C SER A 69 9.32 11.03 -3.60
N SER A 70 8.80 10.06 -4.37
CA SER A 70 7.95 10.33 -5.53
C SER A 70 6.47 10.53 -5.20
N ILE A 71 6.07 10.35 -3.94
CA ILE A 71 4.68 10.57 -3.50
C ILE A 71 4.47 12.07 -3.24
N PRO A 72 3.73 12.79 -4.12
CA PRO A 72 3.42 14.20 -3.90
C PRO A 72 2.47 14.39 -2.72
N GLU A 73 2.55 15.54 -2.05
CA GLU A 73 1.70 15.85 -0.90
C GLU A 73 0.22 15.91 -1.32
N GLU A 74 -0.08 16.48 -2.47
CA GLU A 74 -1.44 16.55 -3.03
C GLU A 74 -2.05 15.16 -3.25
N GLY A 75 -1.21 14.18 -3.62
CA GLY A 75 -1.63 12.79 -3.76
C GLY A 75 -2.00 12.16 -2.43
N LYS A 76 -1.27 12.47 -1.35
CA LYS A 76 -1.59 12.00 0.00
C LYS A 76 -2.89 12.62 0.49
N GLU A 77 -3.04 13.94 0.33
CA GLU A 77 -4.27 14.65 0.71
C GLU A 77 -5.49 14.09 -0.01
N HIS A 78 -5.38 13.83 -1.32
CA HIS A 78 -6.45 13.22 -2.11
C HIS A 78 -6.79 11.81 -1.60
N PHE A 79 -5.77 10.99 -1.33
CA PHE A 79 -5.97 9.64 -0.79
C PHE A 79 -6.66 9.67 0.58
N PHE A 80 -6.22 10.53 1.50
CA PHE A 80 -6.87 10.69 2.81
C PHE A 80 -8.30 11.22 2.72
N ARG A 81 -8.63 12.00 1.69
CA ARG A 81 -10.01 12.44 1.44
C ARG A 81 -10.90 11.26 1.05
N LEU A 82 -10.47 10.45 0.09
CA LEU A 82 -11.21 9.26 -0.35
C LEU A 82 -11.39 8.25 0.79
N LEU A 83 -10.33 7.99 1.57
CA LEU A 83 -10.42 7.12 2.75
C LEU A 83 -11.46 7.60 3.77
N LYS A 84 -11.56 8.91 4.00
CA LYS A 84 -12.55 9.48 4.93
C LYS A 84 -13.98 9.35 4.42
N GLU A 85 -14.19 9.43 3.10
CA GLU A 85 -15.52 9.26 2.49
C GLU A 85 -16.05 7.83 2.66
N VAL A 86 -15.19 6.82 2.65
CA VAL A 86 -15.56 5.41 2.86
C VAL A 86 -16.05 5.15 4.30
N GLN A 87 -15.52 5.87 5.30
CA GLN A 87 -15.88 5.69 6.71
C GLN A 87 -17.31 6.18 7.05
N TYR A 88 -17.93 7.02 6.21
CA TYR A 88 -19.31 7.50 6.40
C TYR A 88 -20.38 6.65 5.71
N CYS A 89 -20.00 5.60 4.96
CA CYS A 89 -20.94 4.70 4.25
C CYS A 89 -21.21 3.37 4.97
N VAL A 90 -20.79 3.21 6.23
CA VAL A 90 -21.22 2.05 7.05
C VAL A 90 -22.45 2.48 7.86
N PRO A 91 -23.67 2.02 7.51
CA PRO A 91 -24.84 2.30 8.33
C PRO A 91 -24.68 1.62 9.69
N ASN A 92 -25.07 2.37 10.74
CA ASN A 92 -25.14 1.96 12.14
C ASN A 92 -26.05 0.74 12.32
#